data_AF-A0A6D0IE59-F1
#
_entry.id   AF-A0A6D0IE59-F1
#
_cell.length_a   1.000
_cell.length_b   1.000
_cell.length_c   1.000
_cell.angle_alpha   90.00
_cell.angle_beta   90.00
_cell.angle_gamma   90.00
#
_symmetry.space_group_name_H-M   'P 1'
#
loop_
_entity.id
_entity.type
_entity.pdbx_description
1 polymer ?
#
loop_
_entity_poly.entity_id
_entity_poly.type
_entity_poly.pdbx_seq_one_letter_code
_entity_poly.pdbx_strand_id
1 'polypeptide(L)'
;MDRVLHFVLALAVVAILALLVSSDRKKIRIRYVIQLLVIEVLLAWFFLNSDVGLGFVKGFSEMFEKLLGFANEGTNFVFGSMNDQGLAFFFLKVLCPIVFISALIGILQHIRVLPV
;
A
#
# COMPACT_ATOMS: atom_id res chain seq x y z
N MET A 1 -0.92 26.80 12.22
CA MET A 1 -2.12 26.91 11.33
C MET A 1 -1.81 26.49 9.89
N ASP A 2 -0.53 26.45 9.50
CA ASP A 2 -0.12 26.19 8.12
C ASP A 2 -0.47 24.77 7.64
N ARG A 3 -0.33 23.74 8.48
CA ARG A 3 -0.60 22.34 8.08
C ARG A 3 -2.03 22.09 7.62
N VAL A 4 -3.01 22.68 8.31
CA VAL A 4 -4.43 22.55 7.95
C VAL A 4 -4.71 23.29 6.65
N LEU A 5 -4.09 24.45 6.46
CA LEU A 5 -4.26 25.25 5.25
C LEU A 5 -3.66 24.56 4.02
N HIS A 6 -2.48 23.93 4.15
CA HIS A 6 -1.89 23.10 3.09
C HIS A 6 -2.74 21.87 2.78
N PHE A 7 -3.32 21.21 3.79
CA PHE A 7 -4.21 20.05 3.59
C PHE A 7 -5.47 20.42 2.81
N VAL A 8 -6.14 21.51 3.19
CA VAL A 8 -7.34 21.99 2.49
C VAL A 8 -7.01 22.44 1.06
N LEU A 9 -5.87 23.10 0.86
CA LEU A 9 -5.41 23.52 -0.47
C LEU A 9 -5.12 22.30 -1.35
N ALA A 10 -4.39 21.30 -0.84
CA ALA A 10 -4.12 20.06 -1.56
C ALA A 10 -5.42 19.34 -1.94
N LEU A 11 -6.38 19.25 -1.02
CA LEU A 11 -7.69 18.65 -1.29
C LEU A 11 -8.45 19.41 -2.38
N ALA A 12 -8.44 20.74 -2.34
CA ALA A 12 -9.07 21.58 -3.36
C ALA A 12 -8.42 21.38 -4.73
N VAL A 13 -7.08 21.33 -4.80
CA VAL A 13 -6.36 21.10 -6.06
C VAL A 13 -6.69 19.73 -6.64
N VAL A 14 -6.66 18.66 -5.84
CA VAL A 14 -7.03 17.31 -6.29
C VAL A 14 -8.48 17.26 -6.77
N ALA A 15 -9.40 17.91 -6.05
CA ALA A 15 -10.80 17.99 -6.44
C ALA A 15 -10.99 18.73 -7.78
N ILE A 16 -10.29 19.86 -7.98
CA ILE A 16 -10.34 20.62 -9.24
C ILE A 16 -9.78 19.80 -10.39
N LEU A 17 -8.63 19.12 -10.20
CA LEU A 17 -8.04 18.26 -11.23
C LEU A 17 -8.98 17.08 -11.58
N ALA A 18 -9.58 16.45 -10.58
CA ALA A 18 -10.56 15.39 -10.79
C ALA A 18 -11.80 15.90 -11.56
N LEU A 19 -12.27 17.11 -11.26
CA LEU A 19 -13.37 17.75 -12.00
C LEU A 19 -12.97 18.11 -13.44
N LEU A 20 -11.72 18.53 -13.68
CA LEU A 20 -11.23 18.88 -15.01
C LEU A 20 -11.16 17.65 -15.93
N VAL A 21 -10.67 16.53 -15.41
CA VAL A 21 -10.54 15.25 -16.14
C VAL A 21 -11.88 14.49 -16.23
N SER A 22 -12.86 14.82 -15.40
CA SER A 22 -14.16 14.13 -15.40
C SER A 22 -14.95 14.39 -16.69
N SER A 23 -15.23 13.32 -17.42
CA SER A 23 -16.03 13.34 -18.65
C SER A 23 -17.50 13.70 -18.41
N ASP A 24 -18.07 13.32 -17.26
CA ASP A 24 -19.50 13.50 -16.93
C ASP A 24 -19.69 14.23 -15.59
N ARG A 25 -19.41 15.53 -15.58
CA ARG A 25 -19.48 16.38 -14.37
C ARG A 25 -20.84 16.39 -13.68
N LYS A 26 -21.93 16.09 -14.40
CA LYS A 26 -23.31 16.08 -13.87
C LYS A 26 -23.71 14.76 -13.20
N LYS A 27 -22.98 13.66 -13.41
CA LYS A 27 -23.24 12.36 -12.75
C LYS A 27 -22.40 12.14 -11.50
N ILE A 28 -21.60 13.13 -11.09
CA ILE A 28 -20.78 13.02 -9.89
C ILE A 28 -21.69 12.92 -8.67
N ARG A 29 -21.70 11.75 -8.05
CA ARG A 29 -22.49 11.48 -6.86
C ARG A 29 -21.75 12.00 -5.63
N ILE A 30 -21.87 13.31 -5.38
CA ILE A 30 -21.17 14.05 -4.30
C ILE A 30 -21.29 13.35 -2.93
N ARG A 31 -22.43 12.71 -2.66
CA ARG A 31 -22.64 11.91 -1.45
C ARG A 31 -21.56 10.85 -1.21
N TYR A 32 -21.15 10.10 -2.24
CA TYR A 32 -20.14 9.05 -2.09
C TYR A 32 -18.73 9.62 -1.95
N VAL A 33 -18.44 10.73 -2.63
CA VAL A 33 -17.14 11.40 -2.54
C VAL A 33 -16.92 11.92 -1.12
N ILE A 34 -17.92 12.58 -0.52
CA ILE A 34 -17.84 13.06 0.85
C ILE A 34 -17.75 11.89 1.84
N GLN A 35 -18.55 10.84 1.64
CA GLN A 35 -18.51 9.64 2.50
C GLN A 35 -17.13 8.97 2.46
N LEU A 36 -16.54 8.80 1.28
CA LEU A 36 -15.20 8.23 1.13
C LEU A 36 -14.16 9.08 1.87
N LEU A 37 -14.18 10.40 1.66
CA LEU A 37 -13.24 11.33 2.29
C LEU A 37 -13.34 11.30 3.81
N VAL A 38 -14.56 11.29 4.37
CA VAL A 38 -14.78 11.19 5.82
C VAL A 38 -14.23 9.87 6.35
N ILE A 39 -14.49 8.75 5.67
CA ILE A 39 -13.97 7.43 6.06
C ILE A 39 -12.44 7.41 6.00
N GLU A 40 -11.83 7.96 4.95
CA GLU A 40 -10.37 8.04 4.81
C GLU A 40 -9.74 8.86 5.93
N VAL A 41 -10.29 10.04 6.26
CA VAL A 41 -9.77 10.88 7.35
C VAL A 41 -9.92 10.18 8.70
N LEU A 42 -11.06 9.52 8.96
CA LEU A 42 -11.29 8.77 10.19
C LEU A 42 -10.33 7.58 10.31
N LEU A 43 -10.13 6.82 9.24
CA LEU A 43 -9.20 5.69 9.22
C LEU A 43 -7.75 6.16 9.34
N ALA A 44 -7.35 7.22 8.65
CA ALA A 44 -6.01 7.79 8.74
C ALA A 44 -5.73 8.28 10.17
N TRP A 45 -6.69 8.98 10.78
CA TRP A 45 -6.57 9.41 12.16
C TRP A 45 -6.51 8.20 13.12
N PHE A 46 -7.35 7.19 12.91
CA PHE A 46 -7.34 5.97 13.73
C PHE A 46 -5.99 5.25 13.62
N PHE A 47 -5.47 4.99 12.42
CA PHE A 47 -4.22 4.25 12.24
C PHE A 47 -2.97 5.03 12.64
N LEU A 48 -2.95 6.36 12.49
CA LEU A 48 -1.75 7.17 12.74
C LEU A 48 -1.71 7.82 14.13
N ASN A 49 -2.87 8.05 14.75
CA ASN A 49 -2.96 8.80 16.01
C ASN A 49 -3.44 7.95 17.21
N SER A 50 -4.07 6.79 16.97
CA SER A 50 -4.48 5.88 18.06
C SER A 50 -3.40 4.84 18.35
N ASP A 51 -3.11 4.57 19.62
CA ASP A 51 -2.15 3.54 20.05
C ASP A 51 -2.55 2.15 19.54
N VAL A 52 -3.85 1.86 19.50
CA VAL A 52 -4.39 0.60 18.97
C VAL A 52 -4.18 0.52 17.46
N GLY A 53 -4.40 1.62 16.74
CA GLY A 53 -4.20 1.69 15.29
C GLY A 53 -2.74 1.53 14.90
N LEU A 54 -1.83 2.20 15.62
CA LEU A 54 -0.39 2.05 15.45
C LEU A 54 0.07 0.63 15.77
N GLY A 55 -0.47 0.00 16.81
CA GLY A 55 -0.20 -1.41 17.13
C GLY A 55 -0.62 -2.35 16.01
N PHE A 56 -1.80 -2.14 15.42
CA PHE A 56 -2.27 -2.93 14.28
C PHE A 56 -1.38 -2.77 13.04
N VAL A 57 -1.04 -1.53 12.68
CA VAL A 57 -0.15 -1.23 11.55
C VAL A 57 1.22 -1.87 11.75
N LYS A 58 1.81 -1.73 12.95
CA LYS A 58 3.10 -2.35 13.29
C LYS A 58 3.04 -3.87 13.20
N GLY A 59 2.02 -4.51 13.77
CA GLY A 59 1.85 -5.96 13.67
C GLY A 59 1.76 -6.45 12.22
N PHE A 60 1.06 -5.70 11.36
CA PHE A 60 0.99 -6.00 9.93
C PHE A 60 2.33 -5.78 9.23
N SER A 61 3.04 -4.71 9.55
CA SER A 61 4.39 -4.43 9.02
C SER A 61 5.39 -5.52 9.40
N GLU A 62 5.41 -5.96 10.66
CA GLU A 62 6.28 -7.04 11.14
C GLU A 62 5.97 -8.38 10.46
N MET A 63 4.69 -8.68 10.21
CA MET A 63 4.29 -9.84 9.43
C MET A 63 4.86 -9.76 8.01
N PHE A 64 4.72 -8.61 7.34
CA PHE A 64 5.25 -8.39 5.99
C PHE A 64 6.78 -8.46 5.97
N GLU A 65 7.45 -7.92 6.99
CA GLU A 65 8.90 -7.99 7.13
C GLU A 65 9.39 -9.44 7.23
N LYS A 66 8.70 -10.29 8.00
CA LYS A 66 8.99 -11.74 8.05
C LYS A 66 8.79 -12.41 6.69
N LEU A 67 7.72 -12.08 5.97
CA LEU A 67 7.48 -12.62 4.62
C LEU A 67 8.59 -12.21 3.63
N LEU A 68 9.03 -10.96 3.69
CA LEU A 68 10.17 -10.48 2.91
C LEU A 68 11.49 -11.15 3.34
N GLY A 69 11.63 -11.49 4.63
CA GLY A 69 12.73 -12.32 5.14
C GLY A 69 12.80 -13.68 4.43
N PHE A 70 11.68 -14.41 4.38
CA PHE A 70 11.61 -15.69 3.65
C PHE A 70 11.90 -15.53 2.16
N ALA A 71 11.43 -14.44 1.54
CA ALA A 71 11.74 -14.14 0.15
C ALA A 71 13.25 -13.91 -0.08
N ASN A 72 13.93 -13.24 0.85
CA ASN A 72 15.38 -13.04 0.79
C ASN A 72 16.14 -14.36 0.94
N GLU A 73 15.73 -15.25 1.84
CA GLU A 73 16.33 -16.59 1.96
C GLU A 73 16.17 -17.40 0.67
N GLY A 74 14.98 -17.40 0.07
CA GLY A 74 14.73 -18.06 -1.22
C GLY A 74 15.55 -17.45 -2.36
N THR A 75 15.72 -16.12 -2.36
CA THR A 75 16.56 -15.43 -3.35
C THR A 75 18.03 -15.81 -3.19
N ASN A 76 18.54 -15.85 -1.97
CA ASN A 76 19.91 -16.28 -1.68
C ASN A 76 20.14 -17.76 -2.03
N PHE A 77 19.13 -18.62 -1.92
CA PHE A 77 19.20 -20.01 -2.38
C PHE A 77 19.34 -20.12 -3.90
N VAL A 78 18.56 -19.33 -4.65
CA VAL A 78 18.56 -19.38 -6.13
C VAL A 78 19.79 -18.69 -6.74
N PHE A 79 20.21 -17.56 -6.16
CA PHE A 79 21.25 -16.69 -6.75
C PHE A 79 22.57 -16.65 -5.96
N GLY A 80 22.67 -17.38 -4.84
CA GLY A 80 23.88 -17.44 -4.03
C GLY A 80 24.33 -16.07 -3.49
N SER A 81 25.64 -15.83 -3.48
CA SER A 81 26.24 -14.56 -3.01
C SER A 81 26.27 -13.43 -4.05
N MET A 82 25.51 -13.53 -5.16
CA MET A 82 25.38 -12.40 -6.11
C MET A 82 24.82 -11.15 -5.42
N ASN A 83 23.98 -11.34 -4.40
CA ASN A 83 23.43 -10.27 -3.56
C ASN A 83 24.54 -9.51 -2.79
N ASP A 84 25.53 -10.25 -2.28
CA ASP A 84 26.65 -9.70 -1.49
C ASP A 84 27.74 -9.08 -2.37
N GLN A 85 27.83 -9.51 -3.64
CA GLN A 85 28.77 -8.99 -4.63
C GLN A 85 28.27 -7.71 -5.34
N GLY A 86 27.09 -7.20 -4.97
CA GLY A 86 26.55 -5.94 -5.50
C GLY A 86 26.07 -6.03 -6.97
N LEU A 87 26.08 -7.22 -7.57
CA LEU A 87 25.56 -7.44 -8.91
C LEU A 87 24.03 -7.67 -8.83
N ALA A 88 23.29 -6.98 -9.70
CA ALA A 88 21.83 -7.13 -9.83
C ALA A 88 21.00 -6.81 -8.56
N PHE A 89 21.41 -5.84 -7.74
CA PHE A 89 20.70 -5.41 -6.52
C PHE A 89 19.19 -5.18 -6.74
N PHE A 90 18.80 -4.49 -7.81
CA PHE A 90 17.39 -4.24 -8.12
C PHE A 90 16.60 -5.54 -8.36
N PHE A 91 17.20 -6.50 -9.07
CA PHE A 91 16.55 -7.76 -9.38
C PHE A 91 16.38 -8.62 -8.11
N LEU A 92 17.44 -8.73 -7.31
CA LEU A 92 17.47 -9.59 -6.13
C LEU A 92 16.68 -8.99 -4.95
N LYS A 93 16.76 -7.67 -4.72
CA LYS A 93 16.12 -7.02 -3.57
C LYS A 93 14.70 -6.53 -3.83
N VAL A 94 14.30 -6.33 -5.10
CA VAL A 94 12.96 -5.81 -5.43
C VAL A 94 12.16 -6.84 -6.22
N LEU A 95 12.70 -7.38 -7.31
CA LEU A 95 11.93 -8.26 -8.19
C LEU A 95 11.66 -9.64 -7.57
N CYS A 96 12.66 -10.27 -6.93
CA CYS A 96 12.47 -11.58 -6.30
C CYS A 96 11.41 -11.57 -5.17
N PRO A 97 11.40 -10.58 -4.25
CA PRO A 97 10.30 -10.44 -3.30
C PRO A 97 8.92 -10.27 -3.96
N ILE A 98 8.81 -9.52 -5.06
CA ILE A 98 7.54 -9.39 -5.79
C ILE A 98 7.07 -10.74 -6.35
N VAL A 99 7.98 -11.53 -6.94
CA VAL A 99 7.66 -12.87 -7.46
C VAL A 99 7.19 -13.79 -6.34
N PHE A 100 7.85 -13.76 -5.18
CA PHE A 100 7.46 -14.53 -4.00
C PHE A 100 6.06 -14.15 -3.51
N ILE A 101 5.79 -12.86 -3.34
CA ILE A 101 4.48 -12.38 -2.88
C ILE A 101 3.38 -12.73 -3.90
N SER A 102 3.66 -12.62 -5.21
CA SER A 102 2.72 -13.03 -6.26
C SER A 102 2.37 -14.52 -6.18
N ALA A 103 3.38 -15.39 -5.98
CA ALA A 103 3.17 -16.82 -5.80
C ALA A 103 2.35 -17.12 -4.52
N LEU A 104 2.64 -16.43 -3.42
CA LEU A 104 1.91 -16.57 -2.17
C LEU A 104 0.43 -16.16 -2.31
N ILE A 105 0.15 -15.04 -2.98
CA ILE A 105 -1.22 -14.62 -3.30
C ILE A 105 -1.92 -15.68 -4.16
N GLY A 106 -1.22 -16.25 -5.15
CA GLY A 106 -1.75 -17.33 -5.98
C GLY A 106 -2.12 -18.58 -5.17
N ILE A 107 -1.29 -18.97 -4.19
CA ILE A 107 -1.60 -20.06 -3.26
C ILE A 107 -2.83 -19.70 -2.41
N LEU A 108 -2.89 -18.49 -1.85
CA LEU A 108 -4.01 -17.99 -1.04
C LEU A 108 -5.34 -17.97 -1.81
N GLN A 109 -5.29 -17.63 -3.09
CA GLN A 109 -6.43 -17.70 -4.01
C GLN A 109 -6.83 -19.16 -4.31
N HIS A 110 -5.86 -20.05 -4.50
CA HIS A 110 -6.13 -21.47 -4.74
C HIS A 110 -6.83 -22.13 -3.54
N ILE A 111 -6.41 -21.82 -2.32
CA ILE A 111 -7.04 -22.31 -1.08
C ILE A 111 -8.32 -21.54 -0.69
N ARG A 112 -8.77 -20.59 -1.51
CA ARG A 112 -9.97 -19.75 -1.32
C ARG A 112 -9.98 -18.90 -0.03
N VAL A 113 -8.81 -18.58 0.52
CA VAL A 113 -8.70 -17.57 1.60
C VAL A 113 -8.89 -16.16 1.03
N LEU A 114 -8.35 -15.93 -0.15
CA LEU A 114 -8.67 -14.75 -0.97
C LEU A 114 -9.67 -15.17 -2.05
N PRO A 115 -10.78 -14.43 -2.23
CA PRO A 115 -11.67 -14.66 -3.35
C PRO A 115 -10.94 -14.38 -4.67
N VAL A 116 -11.21 -15.22 -5.67
CA VAL A 116 -10.80 -15.02 -7.08
C VAL A 116 -11.63 -13.95 -7.75
#